data_AF-A0A2V9P0V8-F1
#
_entry.id   AF-A0A2V9P0V8-F1
#
_cell.length_a   1.000
_cell.length_b   1.000
_cell.length_c   1.000
_cell.angle_alpha   90.00
_cell.angle_beta   90.00
_cell.angle_gamma   90.00
#
_symmetry.space_group_name_H-M   'P 1'
#
loop_
_entity.id
_entity.type
_entity.pdbx_description
1 polymer ?
#
loop_
_entity_poly.entity_id
_entity_poly.type
_entity_poly.pdbx_seq_one_letter_code
_entity_poly.pdbx_strand_id
1 'polypeptide(L)'
;MSVAEQIPPPRIQGGSKPRRNRRWAGFLHVLDVRMKELRREPEVIFWVFGFPILLALGLGIAFRNKPADRTSVVIVSGAGAENALSMIQHSPASASIRANLLDESTALRGFRLGKYDLVIRPDENGAYQYRYDPARSESVLARSVVDDALQTMAGRKNPVSTSIVTSSEPGSRYIDFLIPGLLGMNLMNGAMWGIGFAIVDMRQRKLLKRFVATPLRRSDFLLALLSSRFV
;
A
#
# COMPACT_ATOMS: atom_id res chain seq x y z
N MET A 1 -69.02 37.36 64.45
CA MET A 1 -68.36 37.71 63.18
C MET A 1 -66.96 38.22 63.50
N SER A 2 -65.93 37.41 63.25
CA SER A 2 -64.57 37.90 63.03
C SER A 2 -63.92 36.92 62.06
N VAL A 3 -63.35 37.49 61.01
CA VAL A 3 -63.10 36.88 59.70
C VAL A 3 -61.86 35.98 59.79
N ALA A 4 -61.98 34.75 59.32
CA ALA A 4 -60.84 33.84 59.16
C ALA A 4 -59.90 34.43 58.10
N GLU A 5 -58.70 34.80 58.53
CA GLU A 5 -57.63 35.31 57.68
C GLU A 5 -57.17 34.20 56.71
N GLN A 6 -57.45 34.39 55.42
CA GLN A 6 -57.04 33.44 54.38
C GLN A 6 -55.53 33.55 54.15
N ILE A 7 -54.81 32.47 54.45
CA ILE A 7 -53.39 32.32 54.12
C ILE A 7 -53.25 32.37 52.59
N PRO A 8 -52.44 33.29 52.02
CA PRO A 8 -52.27 33.37 50.58
C PRO A 8 -51.57 32.11 50.05
N PRO A 9 -51.97 31.59 48.87
CA PRO A 9 -51.36 30.40 48.31
C PRO A 9 -49.87 30.63 48.01
N PRO A 10 -49.01 29.61 48.16
CA PRO A 10 -47.59 29.75 47.88
C PRO A 10 -47.39 30.15 46.42
N ARG A 11 -46.66 31.25 46.22
CA ARG A 11 -46.30 31.74 44.89
C ARG A 11 -45.36 30.72 44.25
N ILE A 12 -45.87 29.88 43.35
CA ILE A 12 -45.05 28.99 42.53
C ILE A 12 -44.17 29.90 41.67
N GLN A 13 -42.90 30.01 42.02
CA GLN A 13 -41.91 30.71 41.19
C GLN A 13 -41.94 30.04 39.82
N GLY A 14 -42.29 30.80 38.78
CA GLY A 14 -42.42 30.30 37.42
C GLY A 14 -41.16 29.54 37.03
N GLY A 15 -41.30 28.24 36.78
CA GLY A 15 -40.18 27.39 36.41
C GLY A 15 -39.41 28.00 35.23
N SER A 16 -38.09 28.08 35.36
CA SER A 16 -37.20 28.53 34.28
C SER A 16 -37.58 27.81 32.99
N LYS A 17 -37.77 28.55 31.88
CA LYS A 17 -38.02 27.95 30.55
C LYS A 17 -37.03 26.80 30.34
N PRO A 18 -37.48 25.59 29.93
CA PRO A 18 -36.58 24.47 29.71
C PRO A 18 -35.48 24.91 28.73
N ARG A 19 -34.22 24.75 29.12
CA ARG A 19 -33.08 25.11 28.27
C ARG A 19 -33.19 24.30 26.98
N ARG A 20 -33.60 24.96 25.90
CA ARG A 20 -33.70 24.31 24.59
C ARG A 20 -32.29 24.10 24.08
N ASN A 21 -31.86 22.85 24.04
CA ASN A 21 -30.57 22.48 23.47
C ASN A 21 -30.46 23.05 22.04
N ARG A 22 -29.29 23.60 21.71
CA ARG A 22 -28.98 24.04 20.34
C ARG A 22 -29.17 22.87 19.38
N ARG A 23 -29.54 23.18 18.13
CA ARG A 23 -29.86 22.18 17.08
C ARG A 23 -28.77 21.13 16.85
N TRP A 24 -27.52 21.43 17.22
CA TRP A 24 -26.35 20.57 17.07
C TRP A 24 -25.74 20.08 18.39
N ALA A 25 -26.36 20.40 19.53
CA ALA A 25 -25.80 20.07 20.84
C ALA A 25 -25.68 18.54 21.04
N GLY A 26 -26.68 17.77 20.59
CA GLY A 26 -26.64 16.31 20.64
C GLY A 26 -25.46 15.73 19.86
N PHE A 27 -25.25 16.21 18.63
CA PHE A 27 -24.11 15.83 17.79
C PHE A 27 -22.77 16.15 18.47
N LEU A 28 -22.60 17.38 18.95
CA LEU A 28 -21.34 17.82 19.59
C LEU A 28 -21.03 17.03 20.86
N HIS A 29 -22.02 16.74 21.70
CA HIS A 29 -21.82 15.94 22.91
C HIS A 29 -21.45 14.50 22.60
N VAL A 30 -22.11 13.87 21.63
CA VAL A 30 -21.76 12.51 21.22
C VAL A 30 -20.37 12.49 20.59
N LEU A 31 -20.05 13.47 19.73
CA LEU A 31 -18.73 13.58 19.11
C LEU A 31 -17.63 13.72 20.16
N ASP A 32 -17.82 14.57 21.18
CA ASP A 32 -16.87 14.72 22.29
C ASP A 32 -16.67 13.42 23.09
N VAL A 33 -17.75 12.67 23.36
CA VAL A 33 -17.65 11.34 23.97
C VAL A 33 -16.81 10.40 23.10
N ARG A 34 -17.05 10.38 21.78
CA ARG A 34 -16.30 9.52 20.85
C ARG A 34 -14.83 9.90 20.77
N MET A 35 -14.49 11.19 20.81
CA MET A 35 -13.10 11.65 20.86
C MET A 35 -12.40 11.24 22.16
N LYS A 36 -13.10 11.32 23.29
CA LYS A 36 -12.58 10.89 24.59
C LYS A 36 -12.36 9.38 24.65
N GLU A 37 -13.26 8.59 24.07
CA GLU A 37 -13.14 7.15 23.94
C GLU A 37 -11.93 6.77 23.07
N LEU A 38 -11.82 7.37 21.88
CA LEU A 38 -10.68 7.16 20.97
C LEU A 38 -9.35 7.48 21.65
N ARG A 39 -9.27 8.60 22.38
CA ARG A 39 -8.05 9.00 23.11
C ARG A 39 -7.69 8.05 24.26
N ARG A 40 -8.67 7.33 24.83
CA ARG A 40 -8.46 6.39 25.95
C ARG A 40 -8.11 4.99 25.49
N GLU A 41 -8.29 4.69 24.21
CA GLU A 41 -8.00 3.39 23.60
C GLU A 41 -6.78 3.51 22.68
N PRO A 42 -5.54 3.53 23.23
CA PRO A 42 -4.33 3.72 22.43
C PRO A 42 -4.13 2.62 21.40
N GLU A 43 -4.65 1.41 21.66
CA GLU A 43 -4.63 0.28 20.72
C GLU A 43 -5.36 0.61 19.41
N VAL A 44 -6.54 1.23 19.48
CA VAL A 44 -7.31 1.62 18.28
C VAL A 44 -6.54 2.66 17.47
N ILE A 45 -5.92 3.65 18.13
CA ILE A 45 -5.11 4.67 17.46
C ILE A 45 -3.91 4.02 16.75
N PHE A 46 -3.22 3.10 17.43
CA PHE A 46 -2.08 2.40 16.85
C PHE A 46 -2.48 1.57 15.62
N TRP A 47 -3.53 0.75 15.71
CA TRP A 47 -3.92 -0.11 14.57
C TRP A 47 -4.52 0.65 13.39
N VAL A 48 -5.24 1.75 13.64
CA VAL A 48 -5.87 2.56 12.58
C VAL A 48 -4.89 3.49 11.91
N PHE A 49 -4.00 4.15 12.66
CA PHE A 49 -3.10 5.18 12.12
C PHE A 49 -1.64 4.73 12.12
N GLY A 50 -1.15 4.17 13.24
CA GLY A 50 0.25 3.79 13.39
C GLY A 50 0.66 2.67 12.44
N PHE A 51 -0.07 1.57 12.43
CA PHE A 51 0.28 0.38 11.66
C PHE A 51 0.26 0.63 10.14
N PRO A 52 -0.77 1.26 9.53
CA PRO A 52 -0.75 1.55 8.10
C PRO A 52 0.38 2.49 7.69
N ILE A 53 0.72 3.49 8.51
CA ILE A 53 1.85 4.39 8.24
C ILE A 53 3.17 3.61 8.30
N LEU A 54 3.36 2.77 9.33
CA LEU A 54 4.55 1.91 9.44
C LEU A 54 4.66 0.94 8.26
N LEU A 55 3.55 0.34 7.84
CA LEU A 55 3.50 -0.55 6.69
C LEU A 55 3.77 0.20 5.39
N ALA A 56 3.19 1.38 5.19
CA ALA A 56 3.43 2.22 4.02
C ALA A 56 4.90 2.69 3.96
N LEU A 57 5.51 3.03 5.11
CA LEU A 57 6.94 3.33 5.21
C LEU A 57 7.79 2.11 4.88
N GLY A 58 7.49 0.95 5.48
CA GLY A 58 8.21 -0.30 5.22
C GLY A 58 8.13 -0.72 3.76
N LEU A 59 6.94 -0.65 3.17
CA LEU A 59 6.68 -0.94 1.76
C LEU A 59 7.31 0.10 0.84
N GLY A 60 7.24 1.37 1.22
CA GLY A 60 7.89 2.47 0.51
C GLY A 60 9.41 2.33 0.49
N ILE A 61 10.02 1.86 1.58
CA ILE A 61 11.45 1.50 1.62
C ILE A 61 11.71 0.26 0.76
N ALA A 62 10.87 -0.77 0.85
CA ALA A 62 11.01 -2.01 0.09
C ALA A 62 10.90 -1.80 -1.44
N PHE A 63 10.09 -0.84 -1.88
CA PHE A 63 9.92 -0.47 -3.29
C PHE A 63 10.60 0.83 -3.69
N ARG A 64 11.44 1.42 -2.83
CA ARG A 64 12.16 2.65 -3.14
C ARG A 64 13.10 2.40 -4.31
N ASN A 65 12.68 2.88 -5.47
CA ASN A 65 13.50 3.21 -6.63
C ASN A 65 14.55 2.13 -6.95
N LYS A 66 14.11 1.00 -7.51
CA LYS A 66 15.05 0.18 -8.28
C LYS A 66 15.50 1.05 -9.47
N PRO A 67 16.78 1.46 -9.57
CA PRO A 67 17.27 2.05 -10.82
C PRO A 67 16.96 1.05 -11.94
N ALA A 68 16.55 1.55 -13.12
CA ALA A 68 16.08 0.76 -14.27
C ALA A 68 16.71 -0.64 -14.26
N ASP A 69 15.89 -1.66 -13.99
CA ASP A 69 16.32 -3.02 -13.62
C ASP A 69 17.41 -3.47 -14.59
N ARG A 70 18.67 -3.35 -14.15
CA ARG A 70 19.78 -3.87 -14.95
C ARG A 70 19.63 -5.37 -14.87
N THR A 71 19.43 -5.97 -16.03
CA THR A 71 19.32 -7.42 -16.16
C THR A 71 20.56 -8.04 -15.53
N SER A 72 20.35 -8.82 -14.48
CA SER A 72 21.43 -9.42 -13.71
C SER A 72 21.79 -10.76 -14.33
N VAL A 73 23.02 -10.86 -14.86
CA VAL A 73 23.45 -12.01 -15.64
C VAL A 73 24.72 -12.58 -15.03
N VAL A 74 24.82 -13.90 -15.01
CA VAL A 74 26.02 -14.60 -14.56
C VAL A 74 26.60 -15.42 -15.70
N ILE A 75 27.90 -15.28 -15.91
CA ILE A 75 28.69 -16.09 -16.85
C ILE A 75 29.43 -17.13 -16.02
N VAL A 76 29.27 -18.40 -16.37
CA VAL A 76 30.01 -19.49 -15.73
C VAL A 76 31.48 -19.37 -16.09
N SER A 77 32.36 -19.34 -15.08
CA SER A 77 33.81 -19.35 -15.26
C SER A 77 34.24 -20.55 -16.10
N GLY A 78 35.05 -20.31 -17.15
CA GLY A 78 35.50 -21.35 -18.08
C GLY A 78 36.17 -20.76 -19.32
N ALA A 79 36.54 -21.61 -20.28
CA ALA A 79 37.07 -21.17 -21.56
C ALA A 79 36.04 -20.27 -22.28
N GLY A 80 36.45 -19.07 -22.69
CA GLY A 80 35.56 -18.11 -23.36
C GLY A 80 34.70 -17.23 -22.45
N ALA A 81 34.75 -17.40 -21.12
CA ALA A 81 33.98 -16.58 -20.18
C ALA A 81 34.40 -15.10 -20.19
N GLU A 82 35.69 -14.82 -20.28
CA GLU A 82 36.21 -13.45 -20.39
C GLU A 82 35.83 -12.78 -21.71
N ASN A 83 35.77 -13.55 -22.79
CA ASN A 83 35.33 -13.06 -24.09
C ASN A 83 33.83 -12.71 -24.06
N ALA A 84 32.99 -13.57 -23.47
CA ALA A 84 31.57 -13.28 -23.30
C ALA A 84 31.35 -11.99 -22.47
N LEU A 85 32.14 -11.82 -21.40
CA LEU A 85 32.07 -10.62 -20.57
C LEU A 85 32.49 -9.37 -21.35
N SER A 86 33.60 -9.43 -22.09
CA SER A 86 34.08 -8.29 -22.87
C SER A 86 33.08 -7.91 -23.96
N MET A 87 32.47 -8.89 -24.65
CA MET A 87 31.42 -8.63 -25.64
C MET A 87 30.22 -7.92 -25.00
N ILE A 88 29.75 -8.37 -23.83
CA ILE A 88 28.63 -7.71 -23.13
C ILE A 88 29.00 -6.29 -22.69
N GLN A 89 30.20 -6.08 -22.15
CA GLN A 89 30.67 -4.77 -21.66
C GLN A 89 30.85 -3.75 -22.79
N HIS A 90 31.27 -4.18 -23.98
CA HIS A 90 31.43 -3.30 -25.14
C HIS A 90 30.17 -3.18 -26.00
N SER A 91 29.13 -3.96 -25.71
CA SER A 91 27.87 -3.87 -26.43
C SER A 91 27.12 -2.55 -26.12
N PRO A 92 26.27 -2.08 -27.05
CA PRO A 92 25.38 -0.95 -26.81
C PRO A 92 24.43 -1.15 -25.61
N ALA A 93 24.20 -2.41 -25.20
CA ALA A 93 23.33 -2.78 -24.09
C ALA A 93 24.05 -2.83 -22.72
N SER A 94 25.33 -2.48 -22.65
CA SER A 94 26.15 -2.53 -21.42
C SER A 94 25.57 -1.73 -20.25
N ALA A 95 24.84 -0.65 -20.52
CA ALA A 95 24.16 0.14 -19.50
C ALA A 95 22.99 -0.61 -18.82
N SER A 96 22.40 -1.58 -19.53
CA SER A 96 21.21 -2.35 -19.12
C SER A 96 21.54 -3.74 -18.59
N ILE A 97 22.78 -4.23 -18.77
CA ILE A 97 23.20 -5.59 -18.36
C ILE A 97 24.27 -5.48 -17.27
N ARG A 98 24.08 -6.22 -16.17
CA ARG A 98 25.12 -6.42 -15.16
C ARG A 98 25.60 -7.87 -15.20
N ALA A 99 26.76 -8.09 -15.82
CA ALA A 99 27.39 -9.40 -15.92
C ALA A 99 28.44 -9.63 -14.81
N ASN A 100 28.42 -10.80 -14.18
CA ASN A 100 29.46 -11.25 -13.24
C ASN A 100 29.99 -12.62 -13.66
N LEU A 101 31.29 -12.88 -13.47
CA LEU A 101 31.84 -14.24 -13.56
C LEU A 101 31.75 -14.93 -12.21
N LEU A 102 31.24 -16.15 -12.22
CA LEU A 102 31.18 -17.01 -11.04
C LEU A 102 31.35 -18.47 -11.45
N ASP A 103 31.83 -19.28 -10.51
CA ASP A 103 31.87 -20.73 -10.68
C ASP A 103 30.45 -21.30 -10.85
N GLU A 104 30.35 -22.41 -11.59
CA GLU A 104 29.07 -23.01 -11.98
C GLU A 104 28.15 -23.29 -10.78
N SER A 105 28.70 -23.84 -9.69
CA SER A 105 27.92 -24.19 -8.51
C SER A 105 27.33 -22.96 -7.81
N THR A 106 28.07 -21.86 -7.78
CA THR A 106 27.65 -20.58 -7.19
C THR A 106 26.66 -19.86 -8.11
N ALA A 107 26.92 -19.88 -9.43
CA ALA A 107 26.03 -19.32 -10.44
C ALA A 107 24.64 -19.97 -10.40
N LEU A 108 24.59 -21.30 -10.42
CA LEU A 108 23.33 -22.05 -10.36
C LEU A 108 22.58 -21.85 -9.04
N ARG A 109 23.30 -21.75 -7.92
CA ARG A 109 22.69 -21.45 -6.62
C ARG A 109 22.07 -20.05 -6.61
N GLY A 110 22.81 -19.05 -7.10
CA GLY A 110 22.32 -17.67 -7.21
C GLY A 110 21.09 -17.56 -8.11
N PHE A 111 21.09 -18.27 -9.24
CA PHE A 111 19.94 -18.32 -10.17
C PHE A 111 18.69 -18.93 -9.51
N ARG A 112 18.84 -20.06 -8.81
CA ARG A 112 17.71 -20.68 -8.05
C ARG A 112 17.12 -19.73 -7.01
N LEU A 113 17.97 -19.01 -6.29
CA LEU A 113 17.58 -18.02 -5.29
C LEU A 113 17.03 -16.71 -5.88
N GLY A 114 17.01 -16.55 -7.21
CA GLY A 114 16.50 -15.33 -7.87
C GLY A 114 17.45 -14.13 -7.80
N LYS A 115 18.74 -14.36 -7.53
CA LYS A 115 19.77 -13.31 -7.55
C LYS A 115 20.21 -12.94 -8.97
N TYR A 116 20.07 -13.86 -9.91
CA TYR A 116 20.43 -13.70 -11.32
C TYR A 116 19.25 -14.11 -12.20
N ASP A 117 19.04 -13.34 -13.27
CA ASP A 117 17.96 -13.54 -14.24
C ASP A 117 18.36 -14.52 -15.34
N LEU A 118 19.67 -14.66 -15.63
CA LEU A 118 20.17 -15.55 -16.68
C LEU A 118 21.53 -16.13 -16.32
N VAL A 119 21.73 -17.42 -16.64
CA VAL A 119 23.05 -18.07 -16.58
C VAL A 119 23.53 -18.34 -18.01
N ILE A 120 24.74 -17.88 -18.33
CA ILE A 120 25.43 -18.14 -19.60
C ILE A 120 26.55 -19.13 -19.35
N ARG A 121 26.59 -20.21 -20.12
CA ARG A 121 27.73 -21.11 -20.17
C ARG A 121 28.39 -21.01 -21.55
N PRO A 122 29.61 -20.47 -21.66
CA PRO A 122 30.38 -20.57 -22.89
C PRO A 122 30.81 -22.02 -23.09
N ASP A 123 30.68 -22.50 -24.33
CA ASP A 123 31.17 -23.79 -24.80
C ASP A 123 32.56 -23.61 -25.43
N GLU A 124 33.34 -24.69 -25.48
CA GLU A 124 34.71 -24.66 -26.04
C GLU A 124 34.73 -24.31 -27.54
N ASN A 125 33.62 -24.57 -28.24
CA ASN A 125 33.44 -24.25 -29.66
C ASN A 125 33.04 -22.78 -29.93
N GLY A 126 33.01 -21.94 -28.90
CA GLY A 126 32.56 -20.55 -29.01
C GLY A 126 31.03 -20.38 -29.07
N ALA A 127 30.28 -21.45 -28.80
CA ALA A 127 28.83 -21.39 -28.64
C ALA A 127 28.46 -20.94 -27.21
N TYR A 128 27.28 -20.34 -27.03
CA TYR A 128 26.77 -19.94 -25.73
C TYR A 128 25.50 -20.70 -25.39
N GLN A 129 25.49 -21.38 -24.23
CA GLN A 129 24.30 -22.02 -23.70
C GLN A 129 23.62 -21.12 -22.66
N TYR A 130 22.34 -20.83 -22.88
CA TYR A 130 21.53 -20.03 -21.96
C TYR A 130 20.68 -20.92 -21.06
N ARG A 131 20.72 -20.68 -19.76
CA ARG A 131 19.79 -21.25 -18.79
C ARG A 131 18.95 -20.13 -18.20
N TYR A 132 17.64 -20.21 -18.46
CA TYR A 132 16.64 -19.23 -18.06
C TYR A 132 15.39 -19.95 -17.52
N ASP A 133 14.54 -19.22 -16.80
CA ASP A 133 13.28 -19.71 -16.22
C ASP A 133 12.11 -19.07 -17.00
N PRO A 134 11.32 -19.85 -17.77
CA PRO A 134 10.22 -19.31 -18.56
C PRO A 134 9.08 -18.73 -17.71
N ALA A 135 8.99 -19.08 -16.41
CA ALA A 135 8.00 -18.50 -15.52
C ALA A 135 8.38 -17.10 -15.01
N ARG A 136 9.63 -16.65 -15.24
CA ARG A 136 10.13 -15.33 -14.85
C ARG A 136 10.27 -14.45 -16.09
N SER A 137 9.43 -13.42 -16.20
CA SER A 137 9.46 -12.45 -17.31
C SER A 137 10.85 -11.82 -17.50
N GLU A 138 11.52 -11.51 -16.41
CA GLU A 138 12.85 -10.91 -16.34
C GLU A 138 13.90 -11.84 -16.95
N SER A 139 13.77 -13.15 -16.71
CA SER A 139 14.67 -14.19 -17.25
C SER A 139 14.52 -14.37 -18.75
N VAL A 140 13.28 -14.30 -19.25
CA VAL A 140 12.99 -14.33 -20.69
C VAL A 140 13.55 -13.09 -21.39
N LEU A 141 13.36 -11.91 -20.79
CA LEU A 141 13.86 -10.63 -21.31
C LEU A 141 15.40 -10.59 -21.29
N ALA A 142 16.00 -11.10 -20.20
CA ALA A 142 17.44 -11.25 -20.05
C ALA A 142 18.06 -12.04 -21.19
N ARG A 143 17.46 -13.20 -21.50
CA ARG A 143 17.90 -14.06 -22.60
C ARG A 143 17.90 -13.31 -23.93
N SER A 144 16.82 -12.58 -24.25
CA SER A 144 16.74 -11.85 -25.52
C SER A 144 17.74 -10.70 -25.62
N VAL A 145 17.93 -9.94 -24.53
CA VAL A 145 18.83 -8.78 -24.53
C VAL A 145 20.29 -9.22 -24.59
N VAL A 146 20.66 -10.28 -23.87
CA VAL A 146 22.01 -10.84 -23.89
C VAL A 146 22.32 -11.46 -25.26
N ASP A 147 21.39 -12.22 -25.83
CA ASP A 147 21.58 -12.83 -27.13
C ASP A 147 21.74 -11.77 -28.23
N ASP A 148 20.92 -10.71 -28.21
CA ASP A 148 21.04 -9.58 -29.12
C ASP A 148 22.40 -8.88 -29.00
N ALA A 149 22.90 -8.69 -27.76
CA ALA A 149 24.20 -8.10 -27.50
C ALA A 149 25.36 -8.97 -28.02
N LEU A 150 25.36 -10.28 -27.72
CA LEU A 150 26.40 -11.21 -28.15
C LEU A 150 26.41 -11.37 -29.68
N GLN A 151 25.25 -11.51 -30.31
CA GLN A 151 25.13 -11.64 -31.77
C GLN A 151 25.55 -10.37 -32.51
N THR A 152 25.18 -9.20 -31.98
CA THR A 152 25.58 -7.91 -32.59
C THR A 152 27.09 -7.71 -32.50
N MET A 153 27.71 -8.06 -31.36
CA MET A 153 29.16 -8.04 -31.21
C MET A 153 29.87 -9.10 -32.08
N ALA A 154 29.20 -10.22 -32.38
CA ALA A 154 29.67 -11.21 -33.35
C ALA A 154 29.47 -10.78 -34.82
N GLY A 155 28.88 -9.60 -35.07
CA GLY A 155 28.74 -9.02 -36.42
C GLY A 155 27.39 -9.21 -37.10
N ARG A 156 26.34 -9.64 -36.37
CA ARG A 156 24.99 -9.76 -36.92
C ARG A 156 24.50 -8.40 -37.43
N LYS A 157 24.07 -8.36 -38.70
CA LYS A 157 23.42 -7.20 -39.32
C LYS A 157 21.91 -7.38 -39.29
N ASN A 158 21.20 -6.42 -38.72
CA ASN A 158 19.74 -6.42 -38.70
C ASN A 158 19.21 -5.84 -40.03
N PRO A 159 18.45 -6.61 -40.83
CA PRO A 159 17.95 -6.15 -42.13
C PRO A 159 16.80 -5.15 -42.00
N VAL A 160 16.10 -5.13 -40.87
CA VAL A 160 14.97 -4.24 -40.60
C VAL A 160 15.42 -3.08 -39.72
N SER A 161 15.17 -1.85 -40.17
CA SER A 161 15.41 -0.65 -39.37
C SER A 161 14.30 -0.50 -38.32
N THR A 162 14.68 -0.39 -37.05
CA THR A 162 13.76 -0.24 -35.92
C THR A 162 14.07 1.05 -35.17
N SER A 163 13.05 1.82 -34.80
CA SER A 163 13.16 2.97 -33.90
C SER A 163 12.42 2.68 -32.59
N ILE A 164 12.99 3.13 -31.47
CA ILE A 164 12.39 2.97 -30.14
C ILE A 164 11.67 4.26 -29.78
N VAL A 165 10.37 4.17 -29.51
CA VAL A 165 9.58 5.28 -28.96
C VAL A 165 9.09 4.86 -27.59
N THR A 166 9.57 5.54 -26.55
CA THR A 166 9.15 5.27 -25.16
C THR A 166 7.79 5.90 -24.90
N SER A 167 6.81 5.08 -24.49
CA SER A 167 5.53 5.58 -23.96
C SER A 167 5.61 5.65 -22.43
N SER A 168 5.36 6.84 -21.89
CA SER A 168 5.21 7.08 -20.45
C SER A 168 4.03 8.02 -20.23
N GLU A 169 2.83 7.53 -20.53
CA GLU A 169 1.60 8.26 -20.25
C GLU A 169 1.20 8.10 -18.77
N PRO A 170 0.73 9.18 -18.10
CA PRO A 170 0.11 9.07 -16.78
C PRO A 170 -1.07 8.09 -16.81
N GLY A 171 -1.13 7.13 -15.89
CA GLY A 171 -2.15 6.08 -15.87
C GLY A 171 -1.75 4.78 -16.59
N SER A 172 -0.58 4.71 -17.23
CA SER A 172 -0.06 3.47 -17.83
C SER A 172 0.63 2.54 -16.81
N ARG A 173 0.98 3.08 -15.64
CA ARG A 173 1.75 2.33 -14.64
C ARG A 173 0.82 1.60 -13.69
N TYR A 174 1.16 0.37 -13.35
CA TYR A 174 0.42 -0.42 -12.35
C TYR A 174 0.19 0.33 -11.03
N ILE A 175 1.15 1.14 -10.61
CA ILE A 175 1.06 1.99 -9.41
C ILE A 175 -0.10 2.99 -9.46
N ASP A 176 -0.47 3.47 -10.64
CA ASP A 176 -1.52 4.48 -10.82
C ASP A 176 -2.90 3.90 -10.51
N PHE A 177 -3.09 2.58 -10.66
CA PHE A 177 -4.31 1.85 -10.28
C PHE A 177 -4.21 1.22 -8.89
N LEU A 178 -3.01 0.78 -8.49
CA LEU A 178 -2.79 0.11 -7.21
C LEU A 178 -3.02 1.06 -6.03
N ILE A 179 -2.52 2.29 -6.10
CA ILE A 179 -2.60 3.26 -4.99
C ILE A 179 -4.07 3.59 -4.66
N PRO A 180 -4.94 3.95 -5.62
CA PRO A 180 -6.37 4.13 -5.36
C PRO A 180 -7.04 2.89 -4.77
N GLY A 181 -6.69 1.69 -5.25
CA GLY A 181 -7.23 0.42 -4.72
C GLY A 181 -6.83 0.18 -3.27
N LEU A 182 -5.56 0.40 -2.92
CA LEU A 182 -5.05 0.30 -1.55
C LEU A 182 -5.72 1.33 -0.63
N LEU A 183 -5.95 2.56 -1.10
CA LEU A 183 -6.68 3.57 -0.35
C LEU A 183 -8.13 3.15 -0.09
N GLY A 184 -8.82 2.62 -1.10
CA GLY A 184 -10.18 2.09 -0.99
C GLY A 184 -10.28 0.95 0.03
N MET A 185 -9.34 0.00 -0.01
CA MET A 185 -9.29 -1.10 0.96
C MET A 185 -9.02 -0.61 2.40
N ASN A 186 -8.14 0.39 2.58
CA ASN A 186 -7.92 0.99 3.89
C ASN A 186 -9.16 1.70 4.41
N LEU A 187 -9.88 2.43 3.56
CA LEU A 187 -11.14 3.08 3.92
C LEU A 187 -12.21 2.04 4.30
N MET A 188 -12.33 0.95 3.54
CA MET A 188 -13.24 -0.15 3.83
C MET A 188 -12.92 -0.79 5.18
N ASN A 189 -11.64 -1.12 5.43
CA ASN A 189 -11.18 -1.70 6.68
C ASN A 189 -11.47 -0.74 7.86
N GLY A 190 -11.20 0.55 7.69
CA GLY A 190 -11.48 1.59 8.68
C GLY A 190 -12.98 1.73 9.00
N ALA A 191 -13.86 1.64 8.00
CA ALA A 191 -15.31 1.68 8.22
C ALA A 191 -15.82 0.41 8.94
N MET A 192 -15.33 -0.77 8.55
CA MET A 192 -15.75 -2.06 9.11
C MET A 192 -15.39 -2.20 10.60
N TRP A 193 -14.13 -1.98 10.95
CA TRP A 193 -13.67 -2.06 12.35
C TRP A 193 -14.01 -0.80 13.15
N GLY A 194 -14.02 0.38 12.51
CA GLY A 194 -14.24 1.62 13.22
C GLY A 194 -15.70 1.88 13.58
N ILE A 195 -16.60 1.77 12.59
CA ILE A 195 -18.03 2.10 12.74
C ILE A 195 -18.83 0.83 13.03
N GLY A 196 -18.58 -0.24 12.27
CA GLY A 196 -19.30 -1.50 12.38
C GLY A 196 -19.16 -2.12 13.77
N PHE A 197 -17.92 -2.35 14.22
CA PHE A 197 -17.66 -2.92 15.54
C PHE A 197 -18.18 -2.02 16.67
N ALA A 198 -17.98 -0.70 16.59
CA ALA A 198 -18.46 0.22 17.62
C ALA A 198 -19.98 0.17 17.80
N ILE A 199 -20.76 0.13 16.72
CA ILE A 199 -22.22 0.01 16.81
C ILE A 199 -22.61 -1.34 17.41
N VAL A 200 -21.94 -2.42 17.02
CA VAL A 200 -22.20 -3.77 17.52
C VAL A 200 -21.88 -3.88 19.01
N ASP A 201 -20.73 -3.38 19.46
CA ASP A 201 -20.34 -3.38 20.87
C ASP A 201 -21.31 -2.54 21.71
N MET A 202 -21.67 -1.34 21.25
CA MET A 202 -22.68 -0.52 21.93
C MET A 202 -24.06 -1.20 21.97
N ARG A 203 -24.40 -2.00 20.96
CA ARG A 203 -25.63 -2.80 20.93
C ARG A 203 -25.56 -3.94 21.95
N GLN A 204 -24.44 -4.66 22.01
CA GLN A 204 -24.19 -5.72 22.99
C GLN A 204 -24.27 -5.18 24.42
N ARG A 205 -23.68 -4.01 24.68
CA ARG A 205 -23.73 -3.30 25.98
C ARG A 205 -25.05 -2.61 26.28
N LYS A 206 -26.05 -2.72 25.40
CA LYS A 206 -27.38 -2.08 25.49
C LYS A 206 -27.32 -0.54 25.63
N LEU A 207 -26.22 0.10 25.22
CA LEU A 207 -26.04 1.55 25.28
C LEU A 207 -26.99 2.27 24.32
N LEU A 208 -27.28 1.68 23.16
CA LEU A 208 -28.24 2.24 22.20
C LEU A 208 -29.64 2.42 22.82
N LYS A 209 -30.07 1.49 23.68
CA LYS A 209 -31.38 1.59 24.36
C LYS A 209 -31.42 2.78 25.33
N ARG A 210 -30.29 3.09 25.97
CA ARG A 210 -30.16 4.25 26.87
C ARG A 210 -30.19 5.57 26.09
N PHE A 211 -29.59 5.62 24.90
CA PHE A 211 -29.63 6.82 24.04
C PHE A 211 -30.99 7.09 23.41
N VAL A 212 -31.81 6.07 23.19
CA VAL A 212 -33.20 6.27 22.73
C VAL A 212 -34.07 6.89 23.82
N ALA A 213 -33.72 6.70 25.10
CA ALA A 213 -34.43 7.29 26.23
C ALA A 213 -34.07 8.77 26.50
N THR A 214 -33.03 9.31 25.85
CA THR A 214 -32.65 10.73 25.94
C THR A 214 -33.19 11.49 24.72
N PRO A 215 -33.28 12.84 24.75
CA PRO A 215 -33.75 13.63 23.60
C PRO A 215 -32.70 13.73 22.47
N LEU A 216 -32.00 12.62 22.17
CA LEU A 216 -30.98 12.53 21.13
C LEU A 216 -31.61 12.08 19.81
N ARG A 217 -31.37 12.84 18.74
CA ARG A 217 -31.83 12.45 17.39
C ARG A 217 -30.92 11.37 16.82
N ARG A 218 -31.51 10.40 16.10
CA ARG A 218 -30.75 9.33 15.44
C ARG A 218 -29.73 9.86 14.42
N SER A 219 -30.09 10.94 13.71
CA SER A 219 -29.19 11.63 12.78
C SER A 219 -27.96 12.20 13.49
N ASP A 220 -28.14 12.80 14.66
CA ASP A 220 -27.06 13.43 15.42
C ASP A 220 -26.07 12.38 15.93
N PHE A 221 -26.59 11.21 16.33
CA PHE A 221 -25.78 10.06 16.70
C PHE A 221 -24.98 9.50 15.51
N LEU A 222 -25.63 9.24 14.37
CA LEU A 222 -24.97 8.68 13.18
C LEU A 222 -23.93 9.66 12.59
N LEU A 223 -24.26 10.95 12.53
CA LEU A 223 -23.34 11.99 12.11
C LEU A 223 -22.14 12.08 13.04
N ALA A 224 -22.35 12.06 14.37
CA ALA A 224 -21.25 12.12 15.32
C ALA A 224 -20.33 10.90 15.20
N LEU A 225 -20.89 9.71 14.95
CA LEU A 225 -20.10 8.50 14.74
C LEU A 225 -19.26 8.56 13.47
N LEU A 226 -19.84 9.03 12.35
CA LEU A 226 -19.13 9.24 11.09
C LEU A 226 -18.04 10.31 11.23
N SER A 227 -18.39 11.48 11.76
CA SER A 227 -17.45 12.60 11.95
C SER A 227 -16.31 12.24 12.89
N SER A 228 -16.52 11.34 13.86
CA SER A 228 -15.45 10.89 14.76
C SER A 228 -14.30 10.14 14.07
N ARG A 229 -14.41 9.86 12.77
CA ARG A 229 -13.42 9.12 11.99
C ARG A 229 -12.74 9.94 10.88
N PHE A 230 -13.25 11.16 10.63
CA PHE A 230 -12.66 12.10 9.67
C PHE A 230 -11.70 13.10 10.32
N VAL A 231 -11.62 13.11 11.65
CA VAL A 231 -10.68 13.88 12.46
C VAL A 231 -9.57 12.94 12.93
#